data_AF-A0A318HV74-F1
#
_entry.id   AF-A0A318HV74-F1
#
_cell.length_a   1.000
_cell.length_b   1.000
_cell.length_c   1.000
_cell.angle_alpha   90.00
_cell.angle_beta   90.00
_cell.angle_gamma   90.00
#
_symmetry.space_group_name_H-M   'P 1'
#
loop_
_entity.id
_entity.type
_entity.pdbx_description
1 polymer ?
#
loop_
_entity_poly.entity_id
_entity_poly.type
_entity_poly.pdbx_seq_one_letter_code
_entity_poly.pdbx_strand_id
1 'polypeptide(L)'
;MSPRTSLWYGVDPLAEKYVSTGGYVYCIDNPIRLIDPDGTHWVEDNKKRIVWREDITNKEQAAAAGLIYRGKSYQRFFINNETYAVKREQYTQDRRLIISKAQEYRMDFSGKVVTAKQLTGRNLNTSRNAAYGIQGKADLNAVFSDGTTRTAATFEFNSGPYGNGPTPNNSYEAFGAVPTNEAGMLNNGYTGWKVLLPNYNGRSGLRVHPDTNSPGTKGCIGIVGCYEELKNLGNFFNKYIGPSGKNRMIFNFNIKGNPNYGNEGKANSRLAQ
;
A
#
# COMPACT_ATOMS: atom_id res chain seq x y z
N MET A 1 60.30 -36.60 -9.63
CA MET A 1 61.34 -35.59 -9.37
C MET A 1 61.38 -35.33 -7.87
N SER A 2 62.49 -35.63 -7.21
CA SER A 2 62.77 -35.12 -5.86
C SER A 2 63.18 -33.65 -5.98
N PRO A 3 62.66 -32.73 -5.13
CA PRO A 3 63.03 -31.33 -5.20
C PRO A 3 64.51 -31.20 -4.85
N ARG A 4 65.35 -31.00 -5.87
CA ARG A 4 66.75 -30.62 -5.68
C ARG A 4 66.87 -29.14 -6.01
N THR A 5 67.42 -28.44 -5.02
CA THR A 5 67.99 -27.08 -5.10
C THR A 5 66.97 -25.95 -4.92
N SER A 6 67.08 -25.29 -3.76
CA SER A 6 66.62 -23.93 -3.47
C SER A 6 67.27 -22.93 -4.45
N LEU A 7 66.81 -22.89 -5.69
CA LEU A 7 67.28 -21.95 -6.70
C LEU A 7 66.41 -20.69 -6.67
N TRP A 8 67.04 -19.54 -6.45
CA TRP A 8 66.41 -18.24 -6.63
C TRP A 8 66.34 -17.93 -8.14
N TYR A 9 65.15 -17.97 -8.73
CA TYR A 9 64.98 -17.85 -10.19
C TYR A 9 65.12 -16.41 -10.74
N GLY A 10 65.28 -15.42 -9.86
CA GLY A 10 65.38 -14.01 -10.23
C GLY A 10 64.53 -13.13 -9.33
N VAL A 11 64.79 -11.83 -9.36
CA VAL A 11 63.98 -10.83 -8.65
C VAL A 11 62.75 -10.50 -9.51
N ASP A 12 61.62 -10.20 -8.88
CA ASP A 12 60.42 -9.72 -9.58
C ASP A 12 60.78 -8.55 -10.51
N PRO A 13 60.48 -8.61 -11.83
CA PRO A 13 60.76 -7.55 -12.79
C PRO A 13 60.18 -6.17 -12.42
N LEU A 14 59.22 -6.13 -11.49
CA LEU A 14 58.60 -4.90 -10.98
C LEU A 14 59.15 -4.45 -9.62
N ALA A 15 60.14 -5.16 -9.05
CA ALA A 15 60.71 -4.83 -7.74
C ALA A 15 61.19 -3.38 -7.64
N GLU A 16 61.77 -2.83 -8.72
CA GLU A 16 62.24 -1.44 -8.76
C GLU A 16 61.11 -0.40 -8.81
N LYS A 17 59.87 -0.78 -9.14
CA LYS A 17 58.72 0.14 -9.13
C LYS A 17 58.08 0.27 -7.74
N TYR A 18 58.41 -0.62 -6.81
CA TYR A 18 57.79 -0.71 -5.49
C TYR A 18 58.84 -0.74 -4.38
N VAL A 19 59.90 0.06 -4.52
CA VAL A 19 61.03 0.14 -3.56
C VAL A 19 60.57 0.47 -2.13
N SER A 20 59.48 1.21 -1.99
CA SER A 20 58.89 1.58 -0.70
C SER A 20 58.06 0.46 -0.05
N THR A 21 57.87 -0.68 -0.72
CA THR A 21 56.98 -1.75 -0.29
C THR A 21 57.76 -3.05 -0.15
N GLY A 22 57.75 -3.64 1.04
CA GLY A 22 58.44 -4.92 1.27
C GLY A 22 57.73 -6.09 0.59
N GLY A 23 58.49 -7.11 0.17
CA GLY A 23 57.94 -8.35 -0.44
C GLY A 23 57.01 -9.16 0.48
N TYR A 24 56.89 -8.79 1.76
CA TYR A 24 55.96 -9.35 2.72
C TYR A 24 54.60 -8.63 2.75
N VAL A 25 54.45 -7.50 2.07
CA VAL A 25 53.19 -6.74 2.02
C VAL A 25 52.28 -7.32 0.94
N TYR A 26 51.45 -8.29 1.32
CA TYR A 26 50.46 -8.91 0.42
C TYR A 26 49.54 -7.85 -0.20
N CYS A 27 49.52 -7.76 -1.53
CA CYS A 27 48.75 -6.78 -2.30
C CYS A 27 48.99 -5.30 -1.93
N ILE A 28 50.14 -4.92 -1.37
CA ILE A 28 50.42 -3.54 -0.90
C ILE A 28 49.32 -3.06 0.09
N ASP A 29 48.91 -3.93 1.02
CA ASP A 29 47.82 -3.66 1.97
C ASP A 29 46.47 -3.32 1.33
N ASN A 30 46.30 -3.60 0.03
CA ASN A 30 45.04 -3.43 -0.67
C ASN A 30 44.59 -4.76 -1.33
N PRO A 31 44.09 -5.72 -0.54
CA PRO A 31 43.62 -7.02 -1.03
C PRO A 31 42.33 -6.94 -1.87
N ILE A 32 41.78 -5.74 -2.12
CA ILE A 32 40.53 -5.54 -2.88
C ILE A 32 40.77 -4.50 -3.97
N ARG A 33 41.34 -4.92 -5.11
CA ARG A 33 41.50 -4.05 -6.30
C ARG A 33 40.60 -4.39 -7.48
N LEU A 34 39.53 -5.14 -7.23
CA LEU A 34 38.42 -5.36 -8.16
C LEU A 34 37.09 -5.22 -7.41
N ILE A 35 36.67 -3.97 -7.20
CA ILE A 35 35.26 -3.69 -6.95
C ILE A 35 34.62 -3.73 -8.32
N ASP A 36 33.76 -4.72 -8.59
CA ASP A 36 32.86 -4.69 -9.74
C ASP A 36 31.91 -3.49 -9.55
N PRO A 37 32.11 -2.36 -10.25
CA PRO A 37 31.38 -1.13 -9.99
C PRO A 37 29.86 -1.32 -10.22
N ASP A 38 29.52 -2.26 -11.10
CA ASP A 38 28.22 -2.41 -11.74
C ASP A 38 27.74 -3.86 -11.76
N GLY A 39 28.14 -4.64 -10.74
CA GLY A 39 27.82 -6.06 -10.62
C GLY A 39 26.48 -6.48 -11.19
N THR A 40 26.53 -7.51 -12.04
CA THR A 40 25.47 -8.30 -12.69
C THR A 40 24.03 -8.01 -12.24
N HIS A 41 23.06 -7.96 -13.15
CA HIS A 41 21.73 -7.43 -12.83
C HIS A 41 20.56 -8.35 -13.15
N TRP A 42 19.43 -8.10 -12.47
CA TRP A 42 18.14 -8.66 -12.86
C TRP A 42 17.66 -8.01 -14.16
N VAL A 43 17.18 -8.85 -15.07
CA VAL A 43 16.55 -8.43 -16.33
C VAL A 43 15.26 -9.22 -16.55
N GLU A 44 14.32 -8.63 -17.27
CA GLU A 44 13.04 -9.23 -17.62
C GLU A 44 12.94 -9.45 -19.13
N ASP A 45 12.52 -10.64 -19.53
CA ASP A 45 12.30 -10.99 -20.94
C ASP A 45 10.86 -10.69 -21.42
N ASN A 46 10.62 -10.89 -22.71
CA ASN A 46 9.30 -10.71 -23.32
C ASN A 46 8.21 -11.65 -22.76
N LYS A 47 8.60 -12.76 -22.12
CA LYS A 47 7.70 -13.71 -21.43
C LYS A 47 7.51 -13.37 -19.95
N LYS A 48 7.95 -12.19 -19.49
CA LYS A 48 7.85 -11.72 -18.10
C LYS A 48 8.64 -12.57 -17.10
N ARG A 49 9.59 -13.38 -17.57
CA ARG A 49 10.52 -14.11 -16.70
C ARG A 49 11.60 -13.15 -16.26
N ILE A 50 11.94 -13.20 -14.98
CA ILE A 50 13.01 -12.40 -14.40
C ILE A 50 14.17 -13.32 -14.12
N VAL A 51 15.32 -12.98 -14.69
CA VAL A 51 16.54 -13.78 -14.61
C VAL A 51 17.70 -12.87 -14.25
N TRP A 52 18.65 -13.41 -13.50
CA TRP A 52 19.92 -12.75 -13.25
C TRP A 52 20.84 -13.01 -14.43
N ARG A 53 21.40 -11.95 -15.02
CA ARG A 53 22.30 -12.05 -16.17
C ARG A 53 23.65 -11.45 -15.82
N GLU A 54 24.68 -12.29 -15.86
CA GLU A 54 26.04 -11.88 -15.50
C GLU A 54 26.70 -11.01 -16.58
N ASP A 55 26.26 -11.17 -17.82
CA ASP A 55 26.69 -10.43 -18.98
C ASP A 55 26.00 -9.06 -19.14
N ILE A 56 25.11 -8.69 -18.22
CA ILE A 56 24.34 -7.44 -18.28
C ILE A 56 24.56 -6.64 -16.98
N THR A 57 25.29 -5.54 -17.11
CA THR A 57 25.62 -4.59 -16.04
C THR A 57 24.93 -3.23 -16.21
N ASN A 58 24.25 -2.97 -17.33
CA ASN A 58 23.57 -1.70 -17.56
C ASN A 58 22.33 -1.80 -18.46
N LYS A 59 21.65 -0.66 -18.63
CA LYS A 59 20.38 -0.56 -19.39
C LYS A 59 20.62 -0.76 -20.88
N GLU A 60 21.74 -0.29 -21.40
CA GLU A 60 22.10 -0.31 -22.81
C GLU A 60 22.34 -1.75 -23.29
N GLN A 61 23.07 -2.54 -22.50
CA GLN A 61 23.29 -3.97 -22.75
C GLN A 61 21.98 -4.76 -22.69
N ALA A 62 21.12 -4.48 -21.70
CA ALA A 62 19.80 -5.12 -21.61
C ALA A 62 18.96 -4.81 -22.85
N ALA A 63 18.90 -3.54 -23.26
CA ALA A 63 18.15 -3.11 -24.43
C ALA A 63 18.69 -3.75 -25.72
N ALA A 64 20.02 -3.81 -25.91
CA ALA A 64 20.66 -4.48 -27.04
C ALA A 64 20.32 -5.98 -27.11
N ALA A 65 20.12 -6.63 -25.95
CA ALA A 65 19.69 -8.02 -25.84
C ALA A 65 18.16 -8.21 -25.94
N GLY A 66 17.37 -7.14 -26.15
CA GLY A 66 15.91 -7.21 -26.18
C GLY A 66 15.26 -7.47 -24.81
N LEU A 67 15.94 -7.10 -23.73
CA LEU A 67 15.54 -7.32 -22.34
C LEU A 67 15.23 -5.99 -21.64
N ILE A 68 14.38 -6.05 -20.62
CA ILE A 68 14.08 -4.92 -19.74
C ILE A 68 15.02 -4.98 -18.55
N TYR A 69 15.83 -3.94 -18.37
CA TYR A 69 16.72 -3.81 -17.22
C TYR A 69 15.93 -3.60 -15.91
N ARG A 70 16.17 -4.43 -14.91
CA ARG A 70 15.55 -4.33 -13.56
C ARG A 70 16.54 -3.93 -12.46
N GLY A 71 17.85 -4.04 -12.70
CA GLY A 71 18.90 -3.59 -11.78
C GLY A 71 19.30 -4.60 -10.71
N LYS A 72 20.06 -4.16 -9.69
CA LYS A 72 20.61 -5.03 -8.61
C LYS A 72 19.52 -5.61 -7.70
N SER A 73 18.41 -4.90 -7.58
CA SER A 73 17.24 -5.39 -6.87
C SER A 73 15.97 -4.92 -7.58
N TYR A 74 14.92 -5.71 -7.49
CA TYR A 74 13.64 -5.42 -8.12
C TYR A 74 12.49 -6.00 -7.32
N GLN A 75 11.35 -5.33 -7.37
CA GLN A 75 10.12 -5.83 -6.74
C GLN A 75 8.96 -5.72 -7.71
N ARG A 76 8.08 -6.72 -7.71
CA ARG A 76 6.80 -6.64 -8.39
C ARG A 76 5.68 -7.24 -7.54
N PHE A 77 4.48 -6.73 -7.78
CA PHE A 77 3.28 -7.10 -7.03
C PHE A 77 2.26 -7.75 -7.96
N PHE A 78 1.55 -8.72 -7.42
CA PHE A 78 0.43 -9.39 -8.07
C PHE A 78 -0.78 -9.19 -7.18
N ILE A 79 -1.82 -8.58 -7.73
CA ILE A 79 -3.06 -8.27 -7.01
C ILE A 79 -4.16 -9.06 -7.67
N ASN A 80 -4.95 -9.78 -6.87
CA ASN A 80 -6.19 -10.38 -7.35
C ASN A 80 -7.32 -9.36 -7.19
N ASN A 81 -7.96 -8.95 -8.28
CA ASN A 81 -8.94 -7.85 -8.27
C ASN A 81 -10.27 -8.19 -7.57
N GLU A 82 -10.57 -9.47 -7.34
CA GLU A 82 -11.81 -9.92 -6.70
C GLU A 82 -11.64 -10.11 -5.19
N THR A 83 -10.49 -10.68 -4.78
CA THR A 83 -10.19 -11.03 -3.38
C THR A 83 -9.26 -10.03 -2.69
N TYR A 84 -8.67 -9.11 -3.46
CA TYR A 84 -7.65 -8.15 -3.05
C TYR A 84 -6.37 -8.77 -2.49
N ALA A 85 -6.19 -10.09 -2.63
CA ALA A 85 -4.98 -10.76 -2.20
C ALA A 85 -3.76 -10.21 -2.94
N VAL A 86 -2.76 -9.74 -2.18
CA VAL A 86 -1.51 -9.21 -2.75
C VAL A 86 -0.33 -10.15 -2.47
N LYS A 87 0.36 -10.55 -3.54
CA LYS A 87 1.64 -11.27 -3.51
C LYS A 87 2.75 -10.33 -3.97
N ARG A 88 3.90 -10.36 -3.30
CA ARG A 88 5.11 -9.62 -3.67
C ARG A 88 6.22 -10.61 -4.02
N GLU A 89 6.88 -10.37 -5.14
CA GLU A 89 8.14 -10.99 -5.50
C GLU A 89 9.26 -9.96 -5.35
N GLN A 90 10.28 -10.28 -4.56
CA GLN A 90 11.46 -9.45 -4.35
C GLN A 90 12.69 -10.19 -4.86
N TYR A 91 13.38 -9.56 -5.78
CA TYR A 91 14.60 -10.01 -6.40
C TYR A 91 15.74 -9.22 -5.78
N THR A 92 16.60 -9.88 -5.03
CA THR A 92 17.63 -9.24 -4.21
C THR A 92 18.99 -9.27 -4.89
N GLN A 93 19.93 -8.44 -4.42
CA GLN A 93 21.27 -8.35 -4.98
C GLN A 93 22.11 -9.62 -4.76
N ASP A 94 21.81 -10.40 -3.71
CA ASP A 94 22.41 -11.72 -3.45
C ASP A 94 21.75 -12.84 -4.29
N ARG A 95 21.04 -12.48 -5.37
CA ARG A 95 20.45 -13.39 -6.36
C ARG A 95 19.32 -14.27 -5.81
N ARG A 96 18.63 -13.81 -4.76
CA ARG A 96 17.48 -14.53 -4.19
C ARG A 96 16.16 -13.97 -4.70
N LEU A 97 15.19 -14.87 -4.85
CA LEU A 97 13.78 -14.54 -5.03
C LEU A 97 13.04 -14.81 -3.71
N ILE A 98 12.51 -13.76 -3.11
CA ILE A 98 11.66 -13.84 -1.92
C ILE A 98 10.22 -13.61 -2.35
N ILE A 99 9.35 -14.59 -2.07
CA ILE A 99 7.92 -14.49 -2.33
C ILE A 99 7.20 -14.32 -1.01
N SER A 100 6.44 -13.23 -0.87
CA SER A 100 5.67 -12.89 0.32
C SER A 100 4.23 -12.56 -0.04
N LYS A 101 3.33 -12.75 0.93
CA LYS A 101 1.92 -12.35 0.83
C LYS A 101 1.66 -11.27 1.88
N ALA A 102 0.77 -10.33 1.57
CA ALA A 102 0.29 -9.39 2.58
C ALA A 102 -0.41 -10.17 3.71
N GLN A 103 -0.10 -9.80 4.95
CA GLN A 103 -0.65 -10.43 6.15
C GLN A 103 -1.82 -9.62 6.69
N GLU A 104 -1.73 -8.31 6.53
CA GLU A 104 -2.69 -7.36 7.06
C GLU A 104 -3.24 -6.44 5.99
N TYR A 105 -4.36 -5.79 6.29
CA TYR A 105 -4.95 -4.75 5.46
C TYR A 105 -5.37 -3.57 6.33
N ARG A 106 -5.36 -2.39 5.72
CA ARG A 106 -5.97 -1.17 6.27
C ARG A 106 -6.63 -0.37 5.15
N MET A 107 -7.54 0.53 5.50
CA MET A 107 -8.17 1.43 4.55
C MET A 107 -7.79 2.87 4.88
N ASP A 108 -7.08 3.51 3.96
CA ASP A 108 -6.63 4.91 4.11
C ASP A 108 -7.53 5.82 3.28
N PHE A 109 -8.00 6.91 3.89
CA PHE A 109 -8.91 7.84 3.25
C PHE A 109 -8.22 9.18 2.97
N SER A 110 -8.39 9.67 1.75
CA SER A 110 -7.94 11.00 1.33
C SER A 110 -9.06 11.72 0.60
N GLY A 111 -9.17 13.03 0.75
CA GLY A 111 -10.29 13.75 0.17
C GLY A 111 -10.35 15.20 0.58
N LYS A 112 -11.48 15.83 0.25
CA LYS A 112 -11.74 17.24 0.54
C LYS A 112 -13.10 17.44 1.17
N VAL A 113 -13.19 18.45 2.00
CA VAL A 113 -14.47 18.95 2.50
C VAL A 113 -15.20 19.67 1.37
N VAL A 114 -16.48 19.34 1.19
CA VAL A 114 -17.35 19.91 0.17
C VAL A 114 -18.65 20.39 0.81
N THR A 115 -19.28 21.40 0.22
CA THR A 115 -20.61 21.84 0.67
C THR A 115 -21.66 20.75 0.45
N ALA A 116 -22.73 20.78 1.24
CA ALA A 116 -23.85 19.85 1.09
C ALA A 116 -24.44 19.87 -0.33
N LYS A 117 -24.51 21.05 -0.96
CA LYS A 117 -24.97 21.21 -2.34
C LYS A 117 -24.03 20.57 -3.35
N GLN A 118 -22.71 20.70 -3.18
CA GLN A 118 -21.74 20.05 -4.05
C GLN A 118 -21.78 18.53 -3.95
N LEU A 119 -21.94 17.97 -2.75
CA LEU A 119 -21.98 16.52 -2.55
C LEU A 119 -23.29 15.91 -3.05
N THR A 120 -24.42 16.49 -2.67
CA THR A 120 -25.74 15.88 -2.87
C THR A 120 -26.49 16.38 -4.11
N GLY A 121 -26.00 17.48 -4.72
CA GLY A 121 -26.73 18.22 -5.76
C GLY A 121 -27.96 18.98 -5.24
N ARG A 122 -28.23 18.98 -3.92
CA ARG A 122 -29.46 19.53 -3.31
C ARG A 122 -29.15 20.62 -2.29
N ASN A 123 -30.08 21.57 -2.15
CA ASN A 123 -30.08 22.50 -1.03
C ASN A 123 -30.72 21.80 0.18
N LEU A 124 -29.90 21.39 1.15
CA LEU A 124 -30.39 20.72 2.35
C LEU A 124 -30.83 21.73 3.42
N ASN A 125 -31.86 21.37 4.18
CA ASN A 125 -32.25 22.13 5.37
C ASN A 125 -31.15 22.00 6.44
N THR A 126 -30.52 23.13 6.78
CA THR A 126 -29.40 23.23 7.71
C THR A 126 -29.80 23.06 9.19
N SER A 127 -31.09 23.11 9.51
CA SER A 127 -31.56 22.75 10.87
C SER A 127 -31.55 21.25 11.12
N ARG A 128 -31.46 20.44 10.07
CA ARG A 128 -31.49 18.96 10.14
C ARG A 128 -30.23 18.29 9.59
N ASN A 129 -29.40 19.02 8.85
CA ASN A 129 -28.23 18.48 8.16
C ASN A 129 -27.05 19.43 8.30
N ALA A 130 -25.84 18.88 8.35
CA ALA A 130 -24.63 19.68 8.38
C ALA A 130 -24.42 20.42 7.06
N ALA A 131 -23.69 21.53 7.12
CA ALA A 131 -23.38 22.35 5.96
C ALA A 131 -22.38 21.68 5.00
N TYR A 132 -21.58 20.73 5.50
CA TYR A 132 -20.48 20.11 4.77
C TYR A 132 -20.55 18.59 4.81
N GLY A 133 -20.02 17.97 3.76
CA GLY A 133 -19.66 16.57 3.67
C GLY A 133 -18.22 16.42 3.20
N ILE A 134 -17.81 15.19 2.96
CA ILE A 134 -16.50 14.83 2.44
C ILE A 134 -16.68 13.93 1.24
N GLN A 135 -15.89 14.19 0.20
CA GLN A 135 -15.77 13.32 -0.96
C GLN A 135 -14.28 13.05 -1.22
N GLY A 136 -13.95 11.81 -1.58
CA GLY A 136 -12.55 11.44 -1.77
C GLY A 136 -12.31 10.03 -2.28
N LYS A 137 -11.10 9.55 -2.05
CA LYS A 137 -10.63 8.21 -2.39
C LYS A 137 -10.36 7.41 -1.13
N ALA A 138 -10.72 6.13 -1.18
CA ALA A 138 -10.49 5.17 -0.12
C ALA A 138 -9.61 4.04 -0.66
N ASP A 139 -8.38 3.98 -0.18
CA ASP A 139 -7.35 3.05 -0.63
C ASP A 139 -7.31 1.83 0.28
N LEU A 140 -7.66 0.66 -0.26
CA LEU A 140 -7.47 -0.62 0.40
C LEU A 140 -6.00 -1.02 0.28
N ASN A 141 -5.24 -0.85 1.37
CA ASN A 141 -3.81 -1.08 1.40
C ASN A 141 -3.50 -2.42 2.05
N ALA A 142 -2.81 -3.29 1.31
CA ALA A 142 -2.24 -4.53 1.81
C ALA A 142 -0.91 -4.22 2.52
N VAL A 143 -0.69 -4.82 3.68
CA VAL A 143 0.47 -4.60 4.55
C VAL A 143 1.26 -5.90 4.67
N PHE A 144 2.56 -5.83 4.37
CA PHE A 144 3.50 -6.95 4.48
C PHE A 144 4.13 -6.99 5.87
N SER A 145 4.73 -8.12 6.24
CA SER A 145 5.36 -8.33 7.55
C SER A 145 6.52 -7.36 7.85
N ASP A 146 7.12 -6.78 6.82
CA ASP A 146 8.16 -5.75 6.95
C ASP A 146 7.60 -4.32 7.04
N GLY A 147 6.27 -4.18 7.15
CA GLY A 147 5.57 -2.89 7.24
C GLY A 147 5.37 -2.18 5.90
N THR A 148 5.93 -2.70 4.80
CA THR A 148 5.69 -2.10 3.48
C THR A 148 4.23 -2.29 3.05
N THR A 149 3.71 -1.33 2.30
CA THR A 149 2.31 -1.32 1.89
C THR A 149 2.17 -1.30 0.37
N ARG A 150 1.10 -1.92 -0.13
CA ARG A 150 0.68 -1.81 -1.53
C ARG A 150 -0.83 -1.64 -1.62
N THR A 151 -1.28 -0.62 -2.33
CA THR A 151 -2.70 -0.43 -2.64
C THR A 151 -3.19 -1.56 -3.54
N ALA A 152 -4.16 -2.32 -3.03
CA ALA A 152 -4.82 -3.41 -3.72
C ALA A 152 -5.99 -2.90 -4.59
N ALA A 153 -6.71 -1.91 -4.09
CA ALA A 153 -7.79 -1.25 -4.82
C ALA A 153 -8.04 0.16 -4.27
N THR A 154 -8.59 1.03 -5.10
CA THR A 154 -9.00 2.38 -4.74
C THR A 154 -10.46 2.57 -5.09
N PHE A 155 -11.25 3.08 -4.15
CA PHE A 155 -12.67 3.34 -4.32
C PHE A 155 -12.96 4.83 -4.14
N GLU A 156 -14.09 5.30 -4.66
CA GLU A 156 -14.62 6.60 -4.28
C GLU A 156 -15.41 6.47 -2.99
N PHE A 157 -15.48 7.54 -2.21
CA PHE A 157 -16.33 7.59 -1.04
C PHE A 157 -16.96 8.95 -0.83
N ASN A 158 -18.10 8.94 -0.14
CA ASN A 158 -18.76 10.10 0.44
C ASN A 158 -18.92 9.93 1.96
N SER A 159 -18.92 11.02 2.71
CA SER A 159 -19.31 11.01 4.12
C SER A 159 -20.05 12.30 4.49
N GLY A 160 -21.18 12.18 5.19
CA GLY A 160 -22.08 13.32 5.34
C GLY A 160 -22.75 13.69 4.00
N PRO A 161 -23.39 14.85 3.88
CA PRO A 161 -23.63 15.87 4.91
C PRO A 161 -24.86 15.58 5.81
N TYR A 162 -25.62 14.51 5.55
CA TYR A 162 -26.91 14.30 6.22
C TYR A 162 -26.78 14.17 7.74
N GLY A 163 -27.77 14.68 8.47
CA GLY A 163 -27.76 14.69 9.94
C GLY A 163 -26.56 15.47 10.48
N ASN A 164 -25.78 14.84 11.36
CA ASN A 164 -24.62 15.45 12.00
C ASN A 164 -23.39 15.55 11.07
N GLY A 165 -23.54 15.44 9.75
CA GLY A 165 -22.43 15.60 8.81
C GLY A 165 -21.46 14.41 8.78
N PRO A 166 -20.26 14.59 8.20
CA PRO A 166 -19.30 13.53 7.96
C PRO A 166 -18.85 12.80 9.22
N THR A 167 -18.25 11.64 9.01
CA THR A 167 -17.52 10.88 10.02
C THR A 167 -16.42 11.77 10.60
N PRO A 168 -16.27 11.87 11.93
CA PRO A 168 -15.17 12.63 12.52
C PRO A 168 -13.80 12.02 12.19
N ASN A 169 -12.75 12.83 12.19
CA ASN A 169 -11.39 12.35 11.98
C ASN A 169 -10.95 11.43 13.11
N ASN A 170 -10.50 10.23 12.76
CA ASN A 170 -9.87 9.26 13.66
C ASN A 170 -9.29 8.09 12.85
N SER A 171 -8.42 7.31 13.49
CA SER A 171 -8.09 5.96 13.07
C SER A 171 -9.03 4.98 13.76
N TYR A 172 -9.97 4.41 13.00
CA TYR A 172 -10.98 3.51 13.54
C TYR A 172 -10.56 2.05 13.39
N GLU A 173 -10.47 1.34 14.51
CA GLU A 173 -10.27 -0.11 14.51
C GLU A 173 -11.63 -0.81 14.35
N ALA A 174 -11.85 -1.44 13.20
CA ALA A 174 -13.12 -2.12 12.93
C ALA A 174 -13.33 -3.30 13.88
N PHE A 175 -14.56 -3.42 14.39
CA PHE A 175 -14.91 -4.50 15.32
C PHE A 175 -15.89 -5.53 14.74
N GLY A 176 -16.31 -5.35 13.48
CA GLY A 176 -17.10 -6.35 12.78
C GLY A 176 -17.41 -5.94 11.35
N ALA A 177 -17.72 -6.92 10.50
CA ALA A 177 -18.25 -6.74 9.16
C ALA A 177 -19.32 -7.79 8.88
N VAL A 178 -20.48 -7.34 8.40
CA VAL A 178 -21.64 -8.20 8.15
C VAL A 178 -22.41 -7.77 6.90
N PRO A 179 -23.11 -8.72 6.23
CA PRO A 179 -24.12 -8.35 5.23
C PRO A 179 -25.27 -7.54 5.87
N THR A 180 -25.98 -6.74 5.08
CA THR A 180 -27.09 -5.92 5.57
C THR A 180 -28.17 -5.71 4.51
N ASN A 181 -29.43 -5.65 4.95
CA ASN A 181 -30.59 -5.23 4.16
C ASN A 181 -31.18 -3.90 4.64
N GLU A 182 -30.44 -3.16 5.48
CA GLU A 182 -30.86 -1.84 5.95
C GLU A 182 -30.97 -0.85 4.79
N ALA A 183 -32.07 -0.09 4.76
CA ALA A 183 -32.26 0.96 3.78
C ALA A 183 -31.12 1.99 3.83
N GLY A 184 -30.60 2.36 2.66
CA GLY A 184 -29.45 3.27 2.54
C GLY A 184 -28.07 2.60 2.65
N MET A 185 -28.01 1.28 2.89
CA MET A 185 -26.76 0.49 2.88
C MET A 185 -26.80 -0.65 1.86
N LEU A 186 -27.84 -0.71 1.02
CA LEU A 186 -27.98 -1.70 -0.04
C LEU A 186 -26.92 -1.47 -1.12
N ASN A 187 -26.49 -2.55 -1.78
CA ASN A 187 -25.65 -2.47 -2.96
C ASN A 187 -26.54 -2.48 -4.21
N ASN A 188 -26.86 -1.31 -4.75
CA ASN A 188 -27.69 -1.17 -5.95
C ASN A 188 -29.04 -1.92 -5.86
N GLY A 189 -29.69 -1.85 -4.69
CA GLY A 189 -30.98 -2.51 -4.41
C GLY A 189 -30.88 -3.96 -3.91
N TYR A 190 -29.69 -4.56 -3.94
CA TYR A 190 -29.45 -5.89 -3.37
C TYR A 190 -28.86 -5.80 -1.95
N THR A 191 -28.78 -6.95 -1.27
CA THR A 191 -28.09 -7.08 0.01
C THR A 191 -26.71 -6.42 -0.05
N GLY A 192 -26.51 -5.41 0.80
CA GLY A 192 -25.24 -4.73 0.93
C GLY A 192 -24.41 -5.30 2.08
N TRP A 193 -23.49 -4.48 2.58
CA TRP A 193 -22.64 -4.83 3.72
C TRP A 193 -22.39 -3.61 4.57
N LYS A 194 -21.96 -3.85 5.82
CA LYS A 194 -21.54 -2.79 6.72
C LYS A 194 -20.35 -3.26 7.55
N VAL A 195 -19.32 -2.42 7.63
CA VAL A 195 -18.24 -2.52 8.62
C VAL A 195 -18.62 -1.66 9.80
N LEU A 196 -18.44 -2.19 11.02
CA LEU A 196 -18.78 -1.55 12.28
C LEU A 196 -17.55 -0.83 12.84
N LEU A 197 -17.67 0.49 13.03
CA LEU A 197 -16.63 1.34 13.59
C LEU A 197 -17.01 1.80 15.01
N PRO A 198 -16.04 1.95 15.92
CA PRO A 198 -16.32 2.34 17.31
C PRO A 198 -16.94 3.73 17.38
N ASN A 199 -17.68 3.97 18.47
CA ASN A 199 -18.22 5.29 18.77
C ASN A 199 -17.07 6.28 19.00
N TYR A 200 -17.21 7.51 18.53
CA TYR A 200 -16.17 8.53 18.65
C TYR A 200 -16.75 9.93 18.58
N ASN A 201 -16.16 10.89 19.30
CA ASN A 201 -16.62 12.30 19.34
C ASN A 201 -18.13 12.42 19.64
N GLY A 202 -18.66 11.57 20.54
CA GLY A 202 -20.07 11.47 20.88
C GLY A 202 -20.97 10.85 19.80
N ARG A 203 -20.44 10.52 18.62
CA ARG A 203 -21.17 9.85 17.53
C ARG A 203 -21.22 8.35 17.78
N SER A 204 -22.40 7.77 17.59
CA SER A 204 -22.62 6.33 17.71
C SER A 204 -23.05 5.69 16.39
N GLY A 205 -22.79 4.39 16.25
CA GLY A 205 -23.26 3.64 15.09
C GLY A 205 -22.57 4.04 13.78
N LEU A 206 -21.31 4.47 13.87
CA LEU A 206 -20.47 4.78 12.72
C LEU A 206 -20.18 3.49 11.93
N ARG A 207 -20.30 3.56 10.60
CA ARG A 207 -20.09 2.41 9.73
C ARG A 207 -19.38 2.78 8.44
N VAL A 208 -18.84 1.77 7.77
CA VAL A 208 -18.50 1.83 6.34
C VAL A 208 -19.50 0.96 5.58
N HIS A 209 -20.12 1.47 4.53
CA HIS A 209 -21.12 0.73 3.76
C HIS A 209 -21.21 1.23 2.30
N PRO A 210 -21.86 0.50 1.38
CA PRO A 210 -22.19 0.97 0.04
C PRO A 210 -22.99 2.29 0.04
N ASP A 211 -22.65 3.22 -0.85
CA ASP A 211 -23.39 4.46 -1.13
C ASP A 211 -23.78 4.51 -2.60
N THR A 212 -24.87 3.80 -2.96
CA THR A 212 -25.25 3.58 -4.37
C THR A 212 -26.50 4.32 -4.83
N ASN A 213 -27.31 4.86 -3.91
CA ASN A 213 -28.64 5.38 -4.25
C ASN A 213 -28.66 6.90 -4.31
N SER A 214 -28.29 7.55 -3.19
CA SER A 214 -28.31 9.00 -3.07
C SER A 214 -27.00 9.41 -2.43
N PRO A 215 -26.14 10.17 -3.13
CA PRO A 215 -24.82 10.52 -2.63
C PRO A 215 -24.86 11.10 -1.22
N GLY A 216 -24.00 10.55 -0.36
CA GLY A 216 -23.82 11.00 1.01
C GLY A 216 -24.44 10.09 2.05
N THR A 217 -24.00 10.28 3.29
CA THR A 217 -24.37 9.41 4.42
C THR A 217 -24.85 10.22 5.61
N LYS A 218 -25.55 9.57 6.55
CA LYS A 218 -25.89 10.13 7.87
C LYS A 218 -24.77 9.89 8.87
N GLY A 219 -23.55 10.32 8.54
CA GLY A 219 -22.39 10.20 9.42
C GLY A 219 -21.50 8.98 9.26
N CYS A 220 -21.84 8.10 8.33
CA CYS A 220 -21.02 6.93 7.99
C CYS A 220 -20.02 7.26 6.87
N ILE A 221 -19.18 6.31 6.51
CA ILE A 221 -18.38 6.36 5.29
C ILE A 221 -19.09 5.52 4.23
N GLY A 222 -19.52 6.16 3.15
CA GLY A 222 -20.23 5.55 2.05
C GLY A 222 -19.28 5.27 0.89
N ILE A 223 -19.02 4.00 0.56
CA ILE A 223 -18.18 3.63 -0.57
C ILE A 223 -19.02 3.59 -1.85
N VAL A 224 -18.55 4.31 -2.86
CA VAL A 224 -19.19 4.45 -4.17
C VAL A 224 -18.49 3.53 -5.16
N GLY A 225 -19.27 2.81 -5.96
CA GLY A 225 -18.78 1.91 -6.98
C GLY A 225 -19.91 1.17 -7.68
N CYS A 226 -19.58 0.40 -8.71
CA CYS A 226 -20.54 -0.48 -9.35
C CYS A 226 -20.88 -1.68 -8.46
N TYR A 227 -21.94 -2.41 -8.82
CA TYR A 227 -22.41 -3.55 -8.04
C TYR A 227 -21.31 -4.57 -7.76
N GLU A 228 -20.51 -4.92 -8.78
CA GLU A 228 -19.49 -5.97 -8.67
C GLU A 228 -18.32 -5.53 -7.78
N GLU A 229 -17.85 -4.29 -7.92
CA GLU A 229 -16.82 -3.70 -7.06
C GLU A 229 -17.24 -3.73 -5.59
N LEU A 230 -18.46 -3.27 -5.30
CA LEU A 230 -18.98 -3.22 -3.94
C LEU A 230 -19.27 -4.61 -3.39
N LYS A 231 -19.70 -5.56 -4.24
CA LYS A 231 -19.89 -6.96 -3.84
C LYS A 231 -18.56 -7.59 -3.43
N ASN A 232 -17.52 -7.41 -4.24
CA ASN A 232 -16.19 -7.95 -3.97
C ASN A 232 -15.57 -7.33 -2.70
N LEU A 233 -15.71 -6.01 -2.52
CA LEU A 233 -15.28 -5.32 -1.31
C LEU A 233 -16.02 -5.82 -0.06
N GLY A 234 -17.33 -6.02 -0.15
CA GLY A 234 -18.13 -6.60 0.94
C GLY A 234 -17.70 -8.01 1.30
N ASN A 235 -17.49 -8.87 0.29
CA ASN A 235 -16.99 -10.24 0.48
C ASN A 235 -15.62 -10.24 1.15
N PHE A 236 -14.74 -9.33 0.74
CA PHE A 236 -13.44 -9.14 1.39
C PHE A 236 -13.60 -8.78 2.86
N PHE A 237 -14.40 -7.76 3.21
CA PHE A 237 -14.59 -7.37 4.62
C PHE A 237 -15.23 -8.49 5.45
N ASN A 238 -16.25 -9.16 4.93
CA ASN A 238 -16.90 -10.27 5.62
C ASN A 238 -15.93 -11.44 5.87
N LYS A 239 -15.02 -11.71 4.95
CA LYS A 239 -14.01 -12.78 5.10
C LYS A 239 -12.84 -12.37 6.00
N TYR A 240 -12.36 -11.13 5.84
CA TYR A 240 -11.16 -10.64 6.52
C TYR A 240 -11.47 -10.17 7.94
N ILE A 241 -12.44 -9.28 8.11
CA ILE A 241 -12.86 -8.75 9.42
C ILE A 241 -13.87 -9.71 10.06
N GLY A 242 -14.93 -10.07 9.34
CA GLY A 242 -16.01 -10.94 9.81
C GLY A 242 -16.82 -10.37 10.97
N PRO A 243 -17.87 -11.06 11.43
CA PRO A 243 -18.83 -10.53 12.41
C PRO A 243 -18.20 -10.26 13.79
N SER A 244 -17.16 -11.01 14.16
CA SER A 244 -16.47 -10.88 15.45
C SER A 244 -15.26 -9.93 15.43
N GLY A 245 -14.93 -9.33 14.29
CA GLY A 245 -13.73 -8.49 14.15
C GLY A 245 -12.43 -9.30 14.28
N LYS A 246 -12.37 -10.47 13.64
CA LYS A 246 -11.23 -11.40 13.68
C LYS A 246 -9.91 -10.70 13.36
N ASN A 247 -9.87 -9.98 12.25
CA ASN A 247 -8.77 -9.09 11.93
C ASN A 247 -9.24 -7.65 12.16
N ARG A 248 -8.57 -6.98 13.11
CA ARG A 248 -8.84 -5.62 13.57
C ARG A 248 -8.34 -4.60 12.55
N MET A 249 -8.97 -4.59 11.37
CA MET A 249 -8.59 -3.72 10.27
C MET A 249 -8.76 -2.25 10.63
N ILE A 250 -7.72 -1.45 10.38
CA ILE A 250 -7.74 -0.01 10.63
C ILE A 250 -8.34 0.73 9.44
N PHE A 251 -9.25 1.67 9.74
CA PHE A 251 -9.82 2.64 8.81
C PHE A 251 -9.33 4.05 9.20
N ASN A 252 -8.31 4.53 8.50
CA ASN A 252 -7.65 5.81 8.77
C ASN A 252 -8.41 6.95 8.07
N PHE A 253 -9.39 7.51 8.76
CA PHE A 253 -10.19 8.62 8.27
C PHE A 253 -9.67 9.93 8.85
N ASN A 254 -8.65 10.53 8.23
CA ASN A 254 -8.05 11.79 8.68
C ASN A 254 -8.02 12.78 7.52
N ILE A 255 -9.09 13.55 7.38
CA ILE A 255 -9.31 14.45 6.26
C ILE A 255 -9.06 15.88 6.70
N LYS A 256 -8.12 16.56 6.03
CA LYS A 256 -7.78 17.94 6.32
C LYS A 256 -9.01 18.84 6.20
N GLY A 257 -9.24 19.64 7.23
CA GLY A 257 -10.37 20.59 7.30
C GLY A 257 -11.71 19.96 7.67
N ASN A 258 -11.78 18.66 7.98
CA ASN A 258 -12.99 18.03 8.49
C ASN A 258 -13.50 18.77 9.73
N PRO A 259 -14.76 19.26 9.75
CA PRO A 259 -15.31 19.98 10.90
C PRO A 259 -15.42 19.11 12.17
N ASN A 260 -15.33 17.78 12.05
CA ASN A 260 -15.40 16.85 13.18
C ASN A 260 -16.66 17.06 14.03
N TYR A 261 -17.83 17.03 13.39
CA TYR A 261 -19.11 17.24 14.05
C TYR A 261 -19.42 16.16 15.09
N GLY A 262 -19.66 16.58 16.32
CA GLY A 262 -20.14 15.72 17.41
C GLY A 262 -21.63 15.38 17.29
N ASN A 263 -22.20 14.75 18.31
CA ASN A 263 -23.60 14.27 18.27
C ASN A 263 -24.66 15.38 18.22
N GLU A 264 -24.29 16.60 18.62
CA GLU A 264 -25.15 17.79 18.55
C GLU A 264 -25.01 18.53 17.21
N GLY A 265 -24.27 17.98 16.24
CA GLY A 265 -23.95 18.69 14.98
C GLY A 265 -22.97 19.86 15.17
N LYS A 266 -22.37 19.99 16.36
CA LYS A 266 -21.36 21.03 16.66
C LYS A 266 -19.97 20.57 16.22
N ALA A 267 -19.26 21.44 15.50
CA ALA A 267 -17.91 21.19 15.02
C ALA A 267 -16.90 21.13 16.20
N ASN A 268 -15.89 20.28 16.08
CA ASN A 268 -14.81 20.15 17.06
C ASN A 268 -13.44 20.23 16.35
N SER A 269 -12.96 21.45 16.15
CA SER A 269 -11.71 21.73 15.43
C SER A 269 -10.43 21.25 16.13
N ARG A 270 -10.53 20.74 17.37
CA ARG A 270 -9.39 20.22 18.15
C ARG A 270 -9.08 18.76 17.88
N LEU A 271 -9.98 18.03 17.23
CA LEU A 271 -9.73 16.66 16.80
C LEU A 271 -8.83 16.64 15.56
N ALA A 272 -8.07 15.55 15.39
CA ALA A 272 -6.97 15.42 14.43
C ALA A 272 -7.22 16.17 13.12
N GLN A 273 -6.32 17.11 12.79
CA GLN A 273 -6.33 17.90 11.55
C GLN A 273 -5.34 17.33 10.54
#